data_AF-A0A392MW57-F1
#
_entry.id   AF-A0A392MW57-F1
#
_cell.length_a   1.000
_cell.length_b   1.000
_cell.length_c   1.000
_cell.angle_alpha   90.00
_cell.angle_beta   90.00
_cell.angle_gamma   90.00
#
_symmetry.space_group_name_H-M   'P 1'
#
loop_
_entity.id
_entity.type
_entity.pdbx_description
1 polymer ?
#
loop_
_entity_poly.entity_id
_entity_poly.type
_entity_poly.pdbx_seq_one_letter_code
_entity_poly.pdbx_strand_id
1 'polypeptide(L)'
;MVQDQEVQAAELERTFIAIKPDGVQRGLISEIISRFERKGYKLVGIKVLHPTKEFAKQHYHDLKERPFFDGLCDFLSSGPVIAMVWEGQGVITYGRKLIGATDPQKSEPGTIRGDLAVVVG
;
A
#
# COMPACT_ATOMS: atom_id res chain seq x y z
N MET A 1 5.96 -23.34 -24.27
CA MET A 1 4.86 -22.50 -24.79
C MET A 1 3.84 -22.13 -23.72
N VAL A 2 3.04 -23.07 -23.18
CA VAL A 2 2.05 -22.75 -22.10
C VAL A 2 2.76 -22.38 -20.79
N GLN A 3 3.80 -23.14 -20.42
CA GLN A 3 4.59 -22.92 -19.22
C GLN A 3 5.33 -21.57 -19.24
N ASP A 4 5.82 -21.14 -20.40
CA ASP A 4 6.49 -19.84 -20.57
C ASP A 4 5.51 -18.66 -20.42
N GLN A 5 4.27 -18.84 -20.87
CA GLN A 5 3.22 -17.83 -20.71
C GLN A 5 2.74 -17.69 -19.27
N GLU A 6 2.63 -18.78 -18.52
CA GLU A 6 2.30 -18.74 -17.08
C GLU A 6 3.41 -18.08 -16.26
N VAL A 7 4.67 -18.37 -16.56
CA VAL A 7 5.83 -17.73 -15.93
C VAL A 7 5.84 -16.23 -16.23
N GLN A 8 5.63 -15.85 -17.49
CA GLN A 8 5.59 -14.44 -17.90
C GLN A 8 4.40 -13.69 -17.28
N ALA A 9 3.23 -14.32 -17.17
CA ALA A 9 2.08 -13.74 -16.49
C ALA A 9 2.32 -13.57 -14.98
N ALA A 10 3.00 -14.54 -14.34
CA ALA A 10 3.37 -14.45 -12.93
C ALA A 10 4.37 -13.32 -12.67
N GLU A 11 5.34 -13.11 -13.56
CA GLU A 11 6.31 -12.00 -13.47
C GLU A 11 5.67 -10.62 -13.67
N LEU A 12 4.58 -10.54 -14.43
CA LEU A 12 3.83 -9.31 -14.71
C LEU A 12 2.70 -9.04 -13.68
N GLU A 13 2.62 -9.80 -12.59
CA GLU A 13 1.68 -9.52 -11.50
C GLU A 13 1.89 -8.09 -10.97
N ARG A 14 0.79 -7.37 -10.70
CA ARG A 14 0.80 -6.00 -10.20
C ARG A 14 0.00 -5.85 -8.91
N THR A 15 0.47 -4.99 -8.03
CA THR A 15 -0.26 -4.61 -6.82
C THR A 15 -0.32 -3.10 -6.64
N PHE A 16 -1.39 -2.63 -6.01
CA PHE A 16 -1.56 -1.25 -5.62
C PHE A 16 -1.03 -1.03 -4.20
N ILE A 17 -0.16 -0.05 -4.03
CA ILE A 17 0.38 0.38 -2.72
C ILE A 17 0.14 1.87 -2.57
N ALA A 18 -0.37 2.28 -1.41
CA ALA A 18 -0.57 3.69 -1.09
C ALA A 18 0.13 4.05 0.22
N ILE A 19 0.91 5.14 0.19
CA ILE A 19 1.40 5.79 1.41
C ILE A 19 0.32 6.79 1.82
N LYS A 20 -0.37 6.47 2.93
CA LYS A 20 -1.45 7.28 3.51
C LYS A 20 -0.95 8.64 4.02
N PRO A 21 -1.85 9.60 4.34
CA PRO A 21 -1.45 10.95 4.71
C PRO A 21 -0.45 11.01 5.87
N ASP A 22 -0.58 10.17 6.89
CA ASP A 22 0.38 10.08 8.00
C ASP A 22 1.79 9.69 7.54
N GLY A 23 1.91 8.72 6.63
CA GLY A 23 3.20 8.29 6.09
C GLY A 23 3.88 9.39 5.26
N VAL A 24 3.08 10.16 4.51
CA VAL A 24 3.59 11.31 3.74
C VAL A 24 4.03 12.43 4.68
N GLN A 25 3.20 12.83 5.65
CA GLN A 25 3.49 13.90 6.61
C GLN A 25 4.71 13.59 7.49
N ARG A 26 4.98 12.31 7.74
CA ARG A 26 6.15 11.86 8.50
C ARG A 26 7.41 11.66 7.65
N GLY A 27 7.38 11.98 6.35
CA GLY A 27 8.54 11.89 5.47
C GLY A 27 8.99 10.47 5.16
N LEU A 28 8.09 9.47 5.19
CA LEU A 28 8.44 8.05 5.02
C LEU A 28 8.47 7.58 3.56
N ILE A 29 8.36 8.49 2.59
CA ILE A 29 8.22 8.16 1.17
C ILE A 29 9.42 7.35 0.66
N SER A 30 10.63 7.87 0.85
CA SER A 30 11.86 7.22 0.38
C SER A 30 12.07 5.87 1.06
N GLU A 31 11.86 5.79 2.37
CA GLU A 31 12.02 4.56 3.15
C GLU A 31 11.08 3.47 2.63
N ILE A 32 9.79 3.78 2.45
CA ILE A 32 8.81 2.81 1.96
C ILE A 32 9.13 2.37 0.52
N ILE A 33 9.44 3.30 -0.39
CA ILE A 33 9.80 2.98 -1.77
C ILE A 33 11.04 2.08 -1.82
N SER A 34 12.08 2.43 -1.04
CA SER A 34 13.34 1.68 -1.02
C SER A 34 13.13 0.20 -0.66
N ARG A 35 12.14 -0.11 0.19
CA ARG A 35 11.84 -1.48 0.63
C ARG A 35 11.32 -2.34 -0.52
N PHE A 36 10.53 -1.76 -1.43
CA PHE A 36 10.04 -2.44 -2.63
C PHE A 36 11.13 -2.50 -3.72
N GLU A 37 11.85 -1.41 -3.98
CA GLU A 37 12.94 -1.38 -4.97
C GLU A 37 14.04 -2.36 -4.63
N ARG A 38 14.57 -2.32 -3.40
CA ARG A 38 15.66 -3.21 -2.96
C ARG A 38 15.26 -4.68 -2.91
N LYS A 39 13.95 -4.97 -2.91
CA LYS A 39 13.44 -6.34 -3.00
C LYS A 39 13.47 -6.88 -4.43
N GLY A 40 13.57 -5.99 -5.43
CA GLY A 40 13.59 -6.32 -6.86
C GLY A 40 12.26 -6.07 -7.58
N TYR A 41 11.27 -5.46 -6.92
CA TYR A 41 10.02 -5.08 -7.60
C TYR A 41 10.22 -3.83 -8.44
N LYS A 42 9.50 -3.75 -9.56
CA LYS A 42 9.55 -2.62 -10.48
C LYS A 42 8.41 -1.64 -10.20
N LEU A 43 8.74 -0.36 -10.03
CA LEU A 43 7.74 0.70 -9.97
C LEU A 43 7.24 0.99 -11.40
N VAL A 44 5.98 0.66 -11.68
CA VAL A 44 5.37 0.85 -13.01
C VAL A 44 4.34 1.98 -13.06
N GLY A 45 4.05 2.59 -11.92
CA GLY A 45 3.23 3.79 -11.84
C GLY A 45 3.35 4.46 -10.48
N ILE A 46 3.42 5.79 -10.48
CA ILE A 46 3.45 6.60 -9.26
C ILE A 46 2.74 7.93 -9.51
N LYS A 47 1.98 8.40 -8.54
CA LYS A 47 1.45 9.77 -8.51
C LYS A 47 1.25 10.24 -7.08
N VAL A 48 1.37 11.55 -6.87
CA VAL A 48 0.85 12.23 -5.69
C VAL A 48 -0.55 12.74 -5.99
N LEU A 49 -1.46 12.61 -5.03
CA LEU A 49 -2.79 13.20 -5.10
C LEU A 49 -3.30 13.51 -3.69
N HIS A 50 -4.27 14.42 -3.59
CA HIS A 50 -5.09 14.59 -2.40
C HIS A 50 -6.45 13.95 -2.69
N PRO A 51 -6.77 12.75 -2.17
CA PRO A 51 -8.04 12.08 -2.44
C PRO A 51 -9.23 12.90 -1.94
N THR A 52 -10.32 12.99 -2.71
CA THR A 52 -11.58 13.53 -2.17
C THR A 52 -12.25 12.51 -1.26
N LYS A 53 -13.14 12.96 -0.36
CA LYS A 53 -13.90 12.05 0.51
C LYS A 53 -14.78 11.10 -0.31
N GLU A 54 -15.31 11.54 -1.45
CA GLU A 54 -16.10 10.71 -2.37
C GLU A 54 -15.24 9.58 -2.96
N PHE A 55 -14.02 9.89 -3.41
CA PHE A 55 -13.10 8.87 -3.90
C PHE A 55 -12.71 7.89 -2.79
N ALA A 56 -12.45 8.38 -1.57
CA ALA A 56 -12.14 7.53 -0.42
C ALA A 56 -13.29 6.55 -0.11
N LYS A 57 -14.56 7.02 -0.18
CA LYS A 57 -15.75 6.16 -0.02
C LYS A 57 -15.86 5.09 -1.09
N GLN A 58 -15.54 5.42 -2.34
CA GLN A 58 -15.50 4.45 -3.44
C GLN A 58 -14.39 3.42 -3.24
N HIS A 59 -13.20 3.86 -2.83
CA HIS A 59 -12.06 2.98 -2.56
C HIS A 59 -12.38 1.99 -1.42
N TYR A 60 -13.00 2.46 -0.35
CA TYR A 60 -13.37 1.63 0.81
C TYR A 60 -14.79 1.07 0.76
N HIS A 61 -15.43 0.99 -0.42
CA HIS A 61 -16.84 0.63 -0.54
C HIS A 61 -17.22 -0.70 0.14
N ASP A 62 -16.32 -1.69 0.17
CA ASP A 62 -16.49 -2.98 0.86
C ASP A 62 -16.66 -2.84 2.39
N LEU A 63 -16.25 -1.71 2.94
CA LEU A 63 -16.28 -1.41 4.38
C LEU A 63 -17.43 -0.48 4.77
N LYS A 64 -18.35 -0.12 3.85
CA LYS A 64 -19.39 0.91 4.07
C LYS A 64 -20.27 0.68 5.31
N GLU A 65 -20.49 -0.57 5.69
CA GLU A 65 -21.32 -0.95 6.85
C GLU A 65 -20.52 -1.01 8.18
N ARG A 66 -19.20 -0.75 8.13
CA ARG A 66 -18.33 -0.80 9.31
C ARG A 66 -18.43 0.52 10.08
N PRO A 67 -18.43 0.49 11.42
CA PRO A 67 -18.62 1.69 12.25
C PRO A 67 -17.49 2.74 12.08
N PHE A 68 -16.33 2.33 11.58
CA PHE A 68 -15.18 3.20 11.33
C PHE A 68 -15.08 3.71 9.88
N PHE A 69 -16.05 3.40 9.02
CA PHE A 69 -15.98 3.70 7.59
C PHE A 69 -15.80 5.20 7.29
N ASP A 70 -16.62 6.06 7.91
CA ASP A 70 -16.57 7.50 7.61
C ASP A 70 -15.26 8.12 8.10
N GLY A 71 -14.81 7.74 9.30
CA GLY A 71 -13.50 8.16 9.83
C GLY A 71 -12.32 7.69 8.98
N LEU A 72 -12.39 6.48 8.41
CA LEU A 72 -11.38 5.98 7.47
C LEU A 72 -11.35 6.79 6.17
N CYS A 73 -12.52 7.20 5.68
CA CYS A 73 -12.63 8.04 4.48
C CYS A 73 -12.14 9.48 4.74
N ASP A 74 -12.49 10.04 5.90
CA ASP A 74 -12.00 11.35 6.36
C ASP A 74 -10.48 11.34 6.50
N PHE A 75 -9.93 10.30 7.11
CA PHE A 75 -8.49 10.16 7.25
C PHE A 75 -7.78 10.09 5.91
N LEU A 76 -8.22 9.23 4.99
CA LEU A 76 -7.59 9.09 3.67
C LEU A 76 -7.66 10.39 2.84
N SER A 77 -8.71 11.19 3.04
CA SER A 77 -8.91 12.48 2.36
C SER A 77 -8.40 13.70 3.14
N SER A 78 -7.71 13.49 4.27
CA SER A 78 -7.19 14.58 5.11
C SER A 78 -5.92 15.24 4.56
N GLY A 79 -5.24 14.61 3.60
CA GLY A 79 -3.97 15.11 3.08
C GLY A 79 -3.45 14.36 1.86
N PRO A 80 -2.21 14.66 1.44
CA PRO A 80 -1.59 14.04 0.27
C PRO A 80 -1.30 12.54 0.50
N VAL A 81 -1.50 11.76 -0.56
CA VAL A 81 -1.22 10.32 -0.63
C VAL A 81 -0.26 10.07 -1.80
N ILE A 82 0.67 9.15 -1.62
CA ILE A 82 1.48 8.61 -2.72
C ILE A 82 0.85 7.28 -3.17
N ALA A 83 0.23 7.29 -4.35
CA ALA A 83 -0.37 6.12 -4.97
C ALA A 83 0.64 5.48 -5.93
N MET A 84 0.88 4.18 -5.78
CA MET A 84 1.88 3.43 -6.55
C MET A 84 1.33 2.12 -7.09
N VAL A 85 1.92 1.67 -8.19
CA VAL A 85 1.75 0.34 -8.75
C VAL A 85 3.11 -0.34 -8.86
N TRP A 86 3.25 -1.48 -8.18
CA TRP A 86 4.46 -2.29 -8.20
C TRP A 86 4.22 -3.58 -8.99
N GLU A 87 5.20 -3.97 -9.79
CA GLU A 87 5.18 -5.14 -10.65
C GLU A 87 6.27 -6.15 -10.25
N GLY A 88 5.93 -7.43 -10.32
CA GLY A 88 6.88 -8.53 -10.16
C GLY A 88 6.22 -9.79 -9.60
N GLN A 89 6.96 -10.90 -9.65
CA GLN A 89 6.44 -12.20 -9.23
C GLN A 89 6.01 -12.21 -7.74
N GLY A 90 4.74 -12.54 -7.51
CA GLY A 90 4.15 -12.64 -6.18
C GLY A 90 4.10 -11.31 -5.41
N VAL A 91 4.20 -10.17 -6.09
CA VAL A 91 4.23 -8.82 -5.50
C VAL A 91 2.99 -8.52 -4.66
N ILE A 92 1.82 -9.08 -4.97
CA ILE A 92 0.61 -8.89 -4.14
C ILE A 92 0.82 -9.51 -2.75
N THR A 93 1.23 -10.77 -2.73
CA THR A 93 1.39 -11.53 -1.48
C THR A 93 2.58 -10.98 -0.67
N TYR A 94 3.72 -10.77 -1.33
CA TYR A 94 4.91 -10.25 -0.66
C TYR A 94 4.79 -8.79 -0.26
N GLY A 95 4.06 -7.96 -1.03
CA GLY A 95 3.75 -6.59 -0.66
C GLY A 95 3.03 -6.53 0.70
N ARG A 96 2.05 -7.40 0.92
CA ARG A 96 1.38 -7.53 2.24
C ARG A 96 2.33 -7.98 3.35
N LYS A 97 3.22 -8.93 3.06
CA LYS A 97 4.24 -9.39 4.03
C LYS A 97 5.21 -8.27 4.41
N LEU A 98 5.63 -7.47 3.43
CA LEU A 98 6.54 -6.35 3.63
C LEU A 98 5.88 -5.23 4.45
N ILE A 99 4.58 -4.97 4.21
CA ILE A 99 3.80 -4.00 4.97
C ILE A 99 3.64 -4.42 6.44
N GLY A 100 3.34 -5.70 6.69
CA GLY A 100 3.02 -6.20 8.04
C GLY A 100 1.52 -6.23 8.34
N ALA A 101 1.17 -6.67 9.55
CA ALA A 101 -0.21 -6.82 10.01
C ALA A 101 -0.98 -5.50 9.97
N THR A 102 -2.33 -5.54 9.97
CA THR A 102 -3.16 -4.32 10.00
C THR A 102 -2.89 -3.47 11.23
N ASP A 103 -2.74 -4.11 12.38
CA ASP A 103 -2.35 -3.49 13.64
C ASP A 103 -0.82 -3.44 13.73
N PRO A 104 -0.19 -2.24 13.78
CA PRO A 104 1.26 -2.11 13.89
C PRO A 104 1.84 -2.81 15.13
N GLN A 105 1.10 -2.85 16.25
CA GLN A 105 1.56 -3.53 17.46
C GLN A 105 1.64 -5.05 17.32
N LYS A 106 1.03 -5.61 16.26
CA LYS A 106 1.09 -7.03 15.89
C LYS A 106 1.95 -7.26 14.65
N SER A 107 2.67 -6.24 14.20
CA SER A 107 3.57 -6.33 13.05
C SER A 107 4.98 -6.64 13.54
N GLU A 108 5.62 -7.62 12.92
CA GLU A 108 6.97 -8.04 13.28
C GLU A 108 8.01 -6.95 12.93
N PRO A 109 9.10 -6.83 13.72
CA PRO A 109 10.26 -6.02 13.34
C PRO A 109 10.77 -6.36 11.94
N GLY A 110 11.13 -5.34 11.16
CA GLY A 110 11.53 -5.44 9.76
C GLY A 110 10.38 -5.25 8.76
N THR A 111 9.13 -5.31 9.20
CA THR A 111 7.98 -4.89 8.38
C THR A 111 7.79 -3.38 8.43
N ILE A 112 7.19 -2.79 7.40
CA ILE A 112 6.98 -1.33 7.33
C ILE A 112 6.19 -0.82 8.53
N ARG A 113 5.11 -1.51 8.91
CA ARG A 113 4.32 -1.09 10.07
C ARG A 113 5.00 -1.37 11.40
N GLY A 114 5.71 -2.51 11.53
CA GLY A 114 6.45 -2.83 12.75
C GLY A 114 7.58 -1.83 13.02
N ASP A 115 8.26 -1.36 11.96
CA ASP A 115 9.37 -0.41 12.09
C ASP A 115 8.89 1.04 12.19
N LEU A 116 7.81 1.40 11.47
CA LEU A 116 7.47 2.80 11.20
C LEU A 116 6.10 3.23 11.71
N ALA A 117 5.32 2.41 12.41
CA ALA A 117 4.02 2.82 12.94
C ALA A 117 3.76 2.27 14.34
N VAL A 118 2.91 2.96 15.11
CA VAL A 118 2.49 2.55 16.46
C VAL A 118 1.00 2.27 16.52
N VAL A 119 0.19 3.04 15.80
CA VAL A 119 -1.27 2.91 15.74
C VAL A 119 -1.74 2.83 14.29
N VAL A 120 -2.94 2.29 14.09
CA VAL A 120 -3.58 2.26 12.77
C VAL A 120 -3.97 3.69 12.38
N GLY A 121 -3.49 4.14 11.22
CA GLY A 121 -4.05 5.28 10.49
C GLY A 121 -5.20 4.85 9.59
#